data_AF-A0A2D6P3G1-F1
#
_entry.id   AF-A0A2D6P3G1-F1
#
_cell.length_a   1.000
_cell.length_b   1.000
_cell.length_c   1.000
_cell.angle_alpha   90.00
_cell.angle_beta   90.00
_cell.angle_gamma   90.00
#
_symmetry.space_group_name_H-M   'P 1'
#
loop_
_entity.id
_entity.type
_entity.pdbx_description
1 polymer ?
#
loop_
_entity_poly.entity_id
_entity_poly.type
_entity_poly.pdbx_seq_one_letter_code
_entity_poly.pdbx_strand_id
1 'polypeptide(L)'
;MNLLSENGATKMESMIILNELSYFGKRKEEIFSNLDNRFGEREWSLKWFIKNEICEQSEAIKHYENSYFEFLKNNGAVLEWLINNAGEVYDNDISNIKSGLDYSIQECSATHLQDIAVRNVLKKLGRTFKGDHPIQIRGSNSEGYILNPGQVSFYRPEIILPSNIKSWWKNDSVEAFYQHNKALVVNSSSLSLTPEIECPNGDIIFRYNKQMYYRLLKGSNILKMIKGKHARRLINSDKSYKRI
;
A
#
# COMPACT_ATOMS: atom_id res chain seq x y z
N MET A 1 21.68 16.44 -11.60
CA MET A 1 21.52 16.52 -13.06
C MET A 1 20.15 17.12 -13.29
N ASN A 2 20.05 18.35 -13.80
CA ASN A 2 18.76 18.95 -14.13
C ASN A 2 18.20 18.21 -15.34
N LEU A 3 17.14 17.45 -15.11
CA LEU A 3 16.28 16.94 -16.18
C LEU A 3 15.33 18.09 -16.52
N LEU A 4 15.56 18.78 -17.62
CA LEU A 4 14.65 19.84 -18.10
C LEU A 4 14.41 19.65 -19.60
N SER A 5 13.15 19.46 -19.97
CA SER A 5 12.65 19.59 -21.34
C SER A 5 12.16 21.02 -21.59
N GLU A 6 12.58 21.59 -22.72
CA GLU A 6 12.03 22.79 -23.32
C GLU A 6 10.55 22.56 -23.67
N ASN A 7 9.64 23.25 -22.98
CA ASN A 7 8.34 23.75 -23.47
C ASN A 7 7.46 24.19 -22.29
N GLY A 8 7.53 25.49 -21.95
CA GLY A 8 6.41 26.41 -21.68
C GLY A 8 5.23 26.05 -20.75
N ALA A 9 5.20 24.89 -20.11
CA ALA A 9 4.31 24.53 -19.02
C ALA A 9 5.14 23.62 -18.11
N THR A 10 5.44 24.07 -16.89
CA THR A 10 6.17 23.27 -15.89
C THR A 10 5.31 22.09 -15.48
N LYS A 11 5.29 21.04 -16.31
CA LYS A 11 4.80 19.72 -15.94
C LYS A 11 5.69 19.31 -14.77
N MET A 12 5.14 19.30 -13.55
CA MET A 12 5.85 18.80 -12.38
C MET A 12 6.34 17.39 -12.70
N GLU A 13 7.64 17.24 -12.94
CA GLU A 13 8.22 15.93 -13.21
C GLU A 13 8.22 15.17 -11.88
N SER A 14 7.21 14.34 -11.68
CA SER A 14 7.03 13.60 -10.44
C SER A 14 7.79 12.27 -10.52
N MET A 15 8.49 11.92 -9.45
CA MET A 15 9.13 10.62 -9.29
C MET A 15 8.27 9.71 -8.45
N ILE A 16 8.18 8.45 -8.85
CA ILE A 16 7.42 7.41 -8.15
C ILE A 16 8.42 6.55 -7.38
N ILE A 17 8.33 6.53 -6.06
CA ILE A 17 9.15 5.70 -5.20
C ILE A 17 8.33 4.50 -4.72
N LEU A 18 8.82 3.30 -5.03
CA LEU A 18 8.25 2.02 -4.62
C LEU A 18 9.08 1.38 -3.50
N ASN A 19 8.42 0.55 -2.69
CA ASN A 19 8.99 -0.25 -1.59
C ASN A 19 9.57 0.55 -0.41
N GLU A 20 9.41 1.87 -0.39
CA GLU A 20 9.80 2.68 0.77
C GLU A 20 8.70 2.72 1.83
N LEU A 21 7.45 2.85 1.39
CA LEU A 21 6.30 2.87 2.28
C LEU A 21 5.86 1.43 2.61
N SER A 22 5.34 1.25 3.82
CA SER A 22 4.83 -0.04 4.29
C SER A 22 3.67 0.16 5.26
N TYR A 23 3.50 -0.75 6.22
CA TYR A 23 2.51 -0.62 7.27
C TYR A 23 2.83 0.55 8.19
N PHE A 24 1.92 1.51 8.25
CA PHE A 24 2.07 2.69 9.09
C PHE A 24 1.65 2.42 10.54
N GLY A 25 0.54 1.69 10.73
CA GLY A 25 -0.04 1.46 12.05
C GLY A 25 -0.16 2.74 12.86
N LYS A 26 0.23 2.67 14.15
CA LYS A 26 0.23 3.80 15.08
C LYS A 26 1.31 4.86 14.79
N ARG A 27 2.24 4.60 13.87
CA ARG A 27 3.35 5.51 13.53
C ARG A 27 3.05 6.39 12.31
N LYS A 28 1.79 6.47 11.87
CA LYS A 28 1.39 7.23 10.68
C LYS A 28 1.86 8.69 10.75
N GLU A 29 1.61 9.36 11.87
CA GLU A 29 2.01 10.77 12.08
C GLU A 29 3.53 10.96 12.03
N GLU A 30 4.28 10.10 12.73
CA GLU A 30 5.75 10.11 12.72
C GLU A 30 6.29 9.92 11.30
N ILE A 31 5.74 8.97 10.53
CA ILE A 31 6.14 8.72 9.15
C ILE A 31 5.85 9.94 8.27
N PHE A 32 4.68 10.56 8.43
CA PHE A 32 4.30 11.73 7.62
C PHE A 32 5.20 12.92 7.93
N SER A 33 5.45 13.19 9.22
CA SER A 33 6.38 14.24 9.64
C SER A 33 7.80 14.01 9.09
N ASN A 34 8.28 12.76 9.08
CA ASN A 34 9.58 12.44 8.48
C ASN A 34 9.61 12.67 6.97
N LEU A 35 8.51 12.40 6.26
CA LEU A 35 8.39 12.67 4.83
C LEU A 35 8.31 14.18 4.53
N ASP A 36 7.56 14.93 5.34
CA ASP A 36 7.49 16.39 5.24
C ASP A 36 8.86 17.03 5.47
N ASN A 37 9.59 16.60 6.51
CA ASN A 37 10.95 17.08 6.76
C ASN A 37 11.93 16.73 5.62
N ARG A 38 11.69 15.61 4.93
CA ARG A 38 12.58 15.12 3.89
C ARG A 38 12.34 15.77 2.53
N PHE A 39 11.08 15.92 2.12
CA PHE A 39 10.71 16.37 0.78
C PHE A 39 10.14 17.79 0.78
N GLY A 40 9.71 18.31 1.93
CA GLY A 40 8.89 19.50 2.03
C GLY A 40 7.41 19.14 2.15
N GLU A 41 6.70 19.91 2.96
CA GLU A 41 5.24 19.81 3.05
C GLU A 41 4.65 20.03 1.65
N ARG A 42 3.72 19.16 1.21
CA ARG A 42 3.06 19.20 -0.11
C ARG A 42 3.92 18.85 -1.33
N GLU A 43 5.19 18.56 -1.14
CA GLU A 43 6.09 18.10 -2.22
C GLU A 43 6.06 16.58 -2.40
N TRP A 44 5.20 15.89 -1.66
CA TRP A 44 4.97 14.46 -1.77
C TRP A 44 3.49 14.11 -1.55
N SER A 45 3.09 12.94 -2.05
CA SER A 45 1.78 12.35 -1.76
C SER A 45 1.86 10.83 -1.68
N LEU A 46 0.98 10.25 -0.86
CA LEU A 46 0.74 8.81 -0.81
C LEU A 46 -0.28 8.42 -1.88
N LYS A 47 0.10 7.47 -2.73
CA LYS A 47 -0.74 6.89 -3.78
C LYS A 47 -0.59 5.37 -3.80
N TRP A 48 -1.28 4.70 -4.73
CA TRP A 48 -1.13 3.26 -4.97
C TRP A 48 -0.65 3.01 -6.39
N PHE A 49 0.27 2.08 -6.56
CA PHE A 49 0.76 1.65 -7.86
C PHE A 49 0.09 0.34 -8.26
N ILE A 50 -0.73 0.38 -9.31
CA ILE A 50 -1.55 -0.73 -9.76
C ILE A 50 -1.41 -0.84 -11.27
N LYS A 51 -0.99 -2.02 -11.77
CA LYS A 51 -0.83 -2.28 -13.22
C LYS A 51 -0.02 -1.22 -13.98
N ASN A 52 1.08 -0.77 -13.40
CA ASN A 52 1.96 0.27 -13.95
C ASN A 52 1.40 1.70 -13.94
N GLU A 53 0.30 1.94 -13.23
CA GLU A 53 -0.30 3.27 -13.08
C GLU A 53 -0.33 3.70 -11.63
N ILE A 54 -0.36 5.02 -11.42
CA ILE A 54 -0.59 5.62 -10.11
C ILE A 54 -2.08 5.90 -9.96
N CYS A 55 -2.63 5.43 -8.85
CA CYS A 55 -4.04 5.52 -8.53
C CYS A 55 -4.25 6.17 -7.15
N GLU A 56 -5.42 6.78 -6.99
CA GLU A 56 -5.88 7.31 -5.71
C GLU A 56 -6.25 6.18 -4.73
N GLN A 57 -6.36 6.54 -3.45
CA GLN A 57 -6.80 5.60 -2.42
C GLN A 57 -8.17 4.99 -2.73
N SER A 58 -9.09 5.77 -3.27
CA SER A 58 -10.43 5.32 -3.63
C SER A 58 -10.42 4.19 -4.66
N GLU A 59 -9.51 4.24 -5.64
CA GLU A 59 -9.28 3.17 -6.62
C GLU A 59 -8.73 1.91 -5.95
N ALA A 60 -7.75 2.06 -5.05
CA ALA A 60 -7.21 0.93 -4.28
C ALA A 60 -8.27 0.28 -3.38
N ILE A 61 -9.17 1.07 -2.78
CA ILE A 61 -10.29 0.58 -1.97
C ILE A 61 -11.26 -0.25 -2.81
N LYS A 62 -11.51 0.08 -4.09
CA LYS A 62 -12.34 -0.77 -4.98
C LYS A 62 -11.76 -2.17 -5.12
N HIS A 63 -10.44 -2.30 -5.28
CA HIS A 63 -9.76 -3.59 -5.33
C HIS A 63 -9.82 -4.34 -3.99
N TYR A 64 -9.68 -3.61 -2.89
CA TYR A 64 -9.83 -4.12 -1.53
C TYR A 64 -11.22 -4.72 -1.33
N GLU A 65 -12.28 -3.97 -1.61
CA GLU A 65 -13.68 -4.40 -1.47
C GLU A 65 -14.02 -5.55 -2.42
N ASN A 66 -13.56 -5.51 -3.68
CA ASN A 66 -13.76 -6.61 -4.63
C ASN A 66 -13.14 -7.93 -4.13
N SER A 67 -12.08 -7.87 -3.32
CA SER A 67 -11.52 -9.08 -2.73
C SER A 67 -12.43 -9.69 -1.68
N TYR A 68 -13.07 -8.87 -0.84
CA TYR A 68 -14.09 -9.35 0.09
C TYR A 68 -15.32 -9.87 -0.65
N PHE A 69 -15.72 -9.23 -1.75
CA PHE A 69 -16.80 -9.72 -2.60
C PHE A 69 -16.51 -11.12 -3.13
N GLU A 70 -15.38 -11.32 -3.79
CA GLU A 70 -15.00 -12.63 -4.32
C GLU A 70 -14.80 -13.66 -3.20
N PHE A 71 -14.22 -13.26 -2.07
CA PHE A 71 -14.05 -14.14 -0.91
C PHE A 71 -15.40 -14.63 -0.38
N LEU A 72 -16.32 -13.73 -0.02
CA LEU A 72 -17.62 -14.12 0.55
C LEU A 72 -18.50 -14.86 -0.46
N LYS A 73 -18.47 -14.46 -1.73
CA LYS A 73 -19.19 -15.16 -2.81
C LYS A 73 -18.73 -16.61 -2.97
N ASN A 74 -17.42 -16.85 -2.87
CA ASN A 74 -16.83 -18.18 -3.05
C ASN A 74 -16.77 -18.99 -1.75
N ASN A 75 -17.07 -18.40 -0.60
CA ASN A 75 -17.05 -19.05 0.71
C ASN A 75 -18.43 -18.96 1.38
N GLY A 76 -19.42 -19.66 0.80
CA GLY A 76 -20.82 -19.62 1.26
C GLY A 76 -21.00 -19.94 2.74
N ALA A 77 -20.24 -20.89 3.30
CA ALA A 77 -20.30 -21.21 4.72
C ALA A 77 -19.89 -20.02 5.61
N VAL A 78 -18.88 -19.25 5.20
CA VAL A 78 -18.42 -18.06 5.93
C VAL A 78 -19.46 -16.94 5.81
N LEU A 79 -20.04 -16.76 4.62
CA LEU A 79 -21.11 -15.80 4.39
C LEU A 79 -22.35 -16.13 5.25
N GLU A 80 -22.80 -17.38 5.25
CA GLU A 80 -23.94 -17.82 6.03
C GLU A 80 -23.67 -17.71 7.54
N TRP A 81 -22.47 -18.07 7.99
CA TRP A 81 -22.07 -17.84 9.39
C TRP A 81 -22.12 -16.35 9.73
N LEU A 82 -21.53 -15.49 8.89
CA LEU A 82 -21.49 -14.05 9.11
C LEU A 82 -22.89 -13.45 9.23
N ILE A 83 -23.79 -13.74 8.27
CA ILE A 83 -25.13 -13.12 8.28
C ILE A 83 -25.99 -13.61 9.43
N ASN A 84 -25.82 -14.86 9.88
CA ASN A 84 -26.67 -15.45 10.92
C ASN A 84 -26.17 -15.14 12.34
N ASN A 85 -24.87 -14.86 12.52
CA ASN A 85 -24.28 -14.61 13.85
C ASN A 85 -23.98 -13.13 14.10
N ALA A 86 -23.56 -12.36 13.08
CA ALA A 86 -23.35 -10.93 13.23
C ALA A 86 -24.66 -10.16 13.11
N GLY A 87 -24.94 -9.30 14.10
CA GLY A 87 -25.86 -8.18 13.98
C GLY A 87 -25.21 -6.96 13.33
N GLU A 88 -23.87 -6.87 13.42
CA GLU A 88 -23.02 -5.87 12.76
C GLU A 88 -21.55 -6.33 12.78
N VAL A 89 -20.65 -5.68 12.05
CA VAL A 89 -19.20 -5.91 12.13
C VAL A 89 -18.45 -4.63 12.52
N TYR A 90 -17.27 -4.77 13.12
CA TYR A 90 -16.36 -3.65 13.40
C TYR A 90 -14.90 -4.10 13.33
N ASP A 91 -13.99 -3.15 13.10
CA ASP A 91 -12.56 -3.43 12.99
C ASP A 91 -11.96 -3.74 14.35
N ASN A 92 -11.53 -2.71 15.09
CA ASN A 92 -10.89 -2.87 16.39
C ASN A 92 -11.65 -2.18 17.52
N ASP A 93 -12.49 -1.20 17.20
CA ASP A 93 -13.29 -0.45 18.16
C ASP A 93 -14.77 -0.48 17.77
N ILE A 94 -15.66 -0.64 18.73
CA ILE A 94 -17.10 -0.74 18.46
C ILE A 94 -17.66 0.54 17.80
N SER A 95 -17.01 1.68 18.00
CA SER A 95 -17.41 2.94 17.36
C SER A 95 -17.22 2.94 15.83
N ASN A 96 -16.41 2.02 15.27
CA ASN A 96 -16.22 1.89 13.81
C ASN A 96 -17.54 1.66 13.06
N ILE A 97 -18.55 1.10 13.75
CA ILE A 97 -19.91 0.91 13.22
C ILE A 97 -20.50 2.22 12.66
N LYS A 98 -20.17 3.37 13.27
CA LYS A 98 -20.73 4.67 12.90
C LYS A 98 -20.34 5.13 11.49
N SER A 99 -19.27 4.57 10.92
CA SER A 99 -18.90 4.83 9.52
C SER A 99 -19.92 4.30 8.51
N GLY A 100 -20.72 3.30 8.90
CA GLY A 100 -21.66 2.64 7.99
C GLY A 100 -20.96 2.16 6.72
N LEU A 101 -21.35 2.71 5.58
CA LEU A 101 -20.81 2.36 4.25
C LEU A 101 -19.75 3.36 3.74
N ASP A 102 -19.42 4.40 4.52
CA ASP A 102 -18.64 5.55 4.08
C ASP A 102 -17.17 5.44 4.52
N TYR A 103 -16.29 5.17 3.56
CA TYR A 103 -14.83 5.10 3.77
C TYR A 103 -14.17 6.43 4.19
N SER A 104 -14.86 7.57 4.05
CA SER A 104 -14.33 8.88 4.47
C SER A 104 -14.43 9.11 5.98
N ILE A 105 -15.28 8.36 6.67
CA ILE A 105 -15.45 8.45 8.12
C ILE A 105 -14.40 7.54 8.78
N GLN A 106 -13.40 8.15 9.41
CA GLN A 106 -12.29 7.48 10.09
C GLN A 106 -12.04 8.15 11.45
N GLU A 107 -12.61 7.60 12.52
CA GLU A 107 -12.53 8.18 13.87
C GLU A 107 -11.39 7.62 14.73
N CYS A 108 -10.82 6.49 14.32
CA CYS A 108 -9.73 5.82 15.02
C CYS A 108 -8.35 6.21 14.45
N SER A 109 -7.30 6.06 15.27
CA SER A 109 -5.91 6.30 14.83
C SER A 109 -5.45 5.38 13.70
N ALA A 110 -6.02 4.16 13.62
CA ALA A 110 -5.81 3.23 12.52
C ALA A 110 -6.98 3.32 11.55
N THR A 111 -6.66 3.27 10.25
CA THR A 111 -7.68 3.23 9.20
C THR A 111 -8.41 1.89 9.22
N HIS A 112 -9.74 1.92 9.30
CA HIS A 112 -10.60 0.74 9.35
C HIS A 112 -11.35 0.59 8.02
N LEU A 113 -10.78 -0.18 7.10
CA LEU A 113 -11.39 -0.41 5.78
C LEU A 113 -12.19 -1.71 5.73
N GLN A 114 -11.80 -2.72 6.52
CA GLN A 114 -12.38 -4.06 6.40
C GLN A 114 -13.84 -4.14 6.82
N ASP A 115 -14.25 -3.43 7.87
CA ASP A 115 -15.62 -3.45 8.36
C ASP A 115 -16.56 -2.76 7.36
N ILE A 116 -16.13 -1.62 6.82
CA ILE A 116 -16.84 -0.89 5.76
C ILE A 116 -16.96 -1.75 4.48
N ALA A 117 -15.87 -2.43 4.09
CA ALA A 117 -15.86 -3.32 2.93
C ALA A 117 -16.83 -4.49 3.09
N VAL A 118 -16.85 -5.15 4.26
CA VAL A 118 -17.79 -6.24 4.54
C VAL A 118 -19.24 -5.75 4.43
N ARG A 119 -19.58 -4.60 5.02
CA ARG A 119 -20.95 -4.04 4.93
C ARG A 119 -21.35 -3.74 3.48
N ASN A 120 -20.49 -3.08 2.71
CA ASN A 120 -20.74 -2.79 1.29
C ASN A 120 -20.92 -4.06 0.46
N VAL A 121 -20.09 -5.08 0.71
CA VAL A 121 -20.18 -6.37 0.03
C VAL A 121 -21.48 -7.11 0.36
N LEU A 122 -21.91 -7.14 1.62
CA LEU A 122 -23.20 -7.76 1.98
C LEU A 122 -24.36 -7.07 1.26
N LYS A 123 -24.37 -5.73 1.25
CA LYS A 123 -25.36 -4.95 0.49
C LYS A 123 -25.33 -5.32 -1.00
N LYS A 124 -24.15 -5.40 -1.61
CA LYS A 124 -23.97 -5.78 -3.02
C LYS A 124 -24.43 -7.22 -3.32
N LEU A 125 -24.31 -8.12 -2.35
CA LEU A 125 -24.79 -9.50 -2.44
C LEU A 125 -26.30 -9.63 -2.12
N GLY A 126 -27.00 -8.53 -1.83
CA GLY A 126 -28.41 -8.56 -1.41
C GLY A 126 -28.59 -9.32 -0.10
N ARG A 127 -27.66 -9.16 0.84
CA ARG A 127 -27.67 -9.77 2.17
C ARG A 127 -27.68 -8.69 3.25
N THR A 128 -28.18 -9.06 4.42
CA THR A 128 -28.19 -8.23 5.63
C THR A 128 -27.78 -9.08 6.82
N PHE A 129 -27.23 -8.44 7.83
CA PHE A 129 -27.02 -9.04 9.15
C PHE A 129 -28.36 -9.45 9.77
N LYS A 130 -28.35 -10.58 10.49
CA LYS A 130 -29.50 -11.15 11.20
C LYS A 130 -29.17 -11.62 12.62
N GLY A 131 -27.88 -11.59 12.99
CA GLY A 131 -27.46 -11.90 14.35
C GLY A 131 -27.84 -10.81 15.35
N ASP A 132 -27.49 -11.03 16.60
CA ASP A 132 -27.94 -10.23 17.74
C ASP A 132 -26.84 -9.38 18.39
N HIS A 133 -25.59 -9.54 17.95
CA HIS A 133 -24.46 -8.81 18.50
C HIS A 133 -23.41 -8.42 17.43
N PRO A 134 -22.62 -7.37 17.70
CA PRO A 134 -21.56 -6.94 16.78
C PRO A 134 -20.34 -7.87 16.87
N ILE A 135 -19.75 -8.21 15.71
CA ILE A 135 -18.57 -9.08 15.61
C ILE A 135 -17.33 -8.26 15.23
N GLN A 136 -16.26 -8.43 16.02
CA GLN A 136 -14.94 -7.90 15.69
C GLN A 136 -14.27 -8.74 14.60
N ILE A 137 -13.74 -8.11 13.54
CA ILE A 137 -13.12 -8.84 12.41
C ILE A 137 -11.59 -8.64 12.29
N ARG A 138 -10.97 -7.88 13.18
CA ARG A 138 -9.52 -7.60 13.15
C ARG A 138 -8.69 -8.46 14.10
N GLY A 139 -9.16 -8.69 15.31
CA GLY A 139 -8.37 -9.35 16.35
C GLY A 139 -8.02 -10.79 15.95
N SER A 140 -6.79 -11.24 16.21
CA SER A 140 -6.43 -12.66 15.96
C SER A 140 -7.23 -13.65 16.81
N ASN A 141 -7.77 -13.17 17.92
CA ASN A 141 -8.59 -13.94 18.85
C ASN A 141 -10.07 -13.61 18.70
N SER A 142 -10.47 -12.82 17.70
CA SER A 142 -11.87 -12.49 17.49
C SER A 142 -12.58 -13.58 16.71
N GLU A 143 -13.88 -13.71 16.95
CA GLU A 143 -14.73 -14.65 16.23
C GLU A 143 -14.70 -14.41 14.72
N GLY A 144 -14.64 -13.14 14.31
CA GLY A 144 -14.55 -12.72 12.91
C GLY A 144 -13.16 -12.75 12.29
N TYR A 145 -12.16 -13.39 12.91
CA TYR A 145 -10.77 -13.36 12.42
C TYR A 145 -10.61 -13.86 10.98
N ILE A 146 -11.50 -14.75 10.51
CA ILE A 146 -11.51 -15.22 9.12
C ILE A 146 -11.70 -14.07 8.10
N LEU A 147 -12.30 -12.95 8.53
CA LEU A 147 -12.51 -11.75 7.74
C LEU A 147 -11.41 -10.70 7.94
N ASN A 148 -10.36 -11.00 8.70
CA ASN A 148 -9.21 -10.12 8.82
C ASN A 148 -8.53 -9.95 7.44
N PRO A 149 -8.12 -8.74 7.01
CA PRO A 149 -7.52 -8.53 5.68
C PRO A 149 -6.16 -9.20 5.48
N GLY A 150 -5.49 -9.60 6.56
CA GLY A 150 -4.31 -10.46 6.52
C GLY A 150 -4.62 -11.93 6.25
N GLN A 151 -5.89 -12.34 6.37
CA GLN A 151 -6.40 -13.68 6.12
C GLN A 151 -7.15 -13.81 4.80
N VAL A 152 -7.96 -12.80 4.45
CA VAL A 152 -8.73 -12.77 3.20
C VAL A 152 -7.79 -12.66 2.01
N SER A 153 -7.90 -13.62 1.08
CA SER A 153 -7.11 -13.62 -0.16
C SER A 153 -7.50 -12.44 -1.05
N PHE A 154 -6.50 -11.79 -1.63
CA PHE A 154 -6.70 -10.78 -2.64
C PHE A 154 -7.10 -11.45 -3.96
N TYR A 155 -8.15 -10.97 -4.60
CA TYR A 155 -8.71 -11.62 -5.80
C TYR A 155 -7.80 -11.62 -7.03
N ARG A 156 -6.73 -10.81 -7.01
CA ARG A 156 -5.76 -10.64 -8.10
C ARG A 156 -4.32 -10.65 -7.60
N PRO A 157 -3.82 -11.77 -7.06
CA PRO A 157 -2.50 -11.80 -6.42
C PRO A 157 -1.37 -11.38 -7.37
N GLU A 158 -1.56 -11.49 -8.70
CA GLU A 158 -0.59 -11.13 -9.72
C GLU A 158 -0.24 -9.64 -9.80
N ILE A 159 -1.07 -8.75 -9.23
CA ILE A 159 -0.81 -7.30 -9.21
C ILE A 159 -0.20 -6.81 -7.88
N ILE A 160 0.00 -7.69 -6.91
CA ILE A 160 0.64 -7.34 -5.63
C ILE A 160 2.13 -7.11 -5.88
N LEU A 161 2.63 -5.95 -5.45
CA LEU A 161 4.06 -5.66 -5.58
C LEU A 161 4.90 -6.57 -4.67
N PRO A 162 6.07 -7.03 -5.13
CA PRO A 162 6.96 -7.84 -4.32
C PRO A 162 7.48 -7.03 -3.13
N SER A 163 7.40 -7.62 -1.94
CA SER A 163 7.84 -7.01 -0.69
C SER A 163 8.78 -7.96 0.04
N ASN A 164 9.83 -7.39 0.62
CA ASN A 164 10.77 -8.12 1.49
C ASN A 164 10.46 -7.89 2.98
N ILE A 165 9.26 -7.38 3.28
CA ILE A 165 8.83 -7.06 4.64
C ILE A 165 8.26 -8.33 5.25
N LYS A 166 8.84 -8.76 6.38
CA LYS A 166 8.23 -9.80 7.21
C LYS A 166 7.05 -9.18 7.96
N SER A 167 5.87 -9.71 7.74
CA SER A 167 4.62 -9.19 8.29
C SER A 167 3.75 -10.30 8.83
N TRP A 168 2.72 -9.92 9.58
CA TRP A 168 1.75 -10.85 10.19
C TRP A 168 0.64 -11.30 9.22
N TRP A 169 0.52 -10.66 8.06
CA TRP A 169 -0.44 -11.02 7.00
C TRP A 169 0.13 -12.01 5.98
N LYS A 170 -0.74 -12.77 5.31
CA LYS A 170 -0.35 -13.66 4.20
C LYS A 170 0.08 -12.85 2.97
N ASN A 171 1.01 -13.36 2.18
CA ASN A 171 1.60 -12.62 1.04
C ASN A 171 0.61 -12.33 -0.10
N ASP A 172 -0.44 -13.12 -0.22
CA ASP A 172 -1.50 -13.01 -1.23
C ASP A 172 -2.78 -12.39 -0.66
N SER A 173 -2.71 -11.79 0.53
CA SER A 173 -3.89 -11.25 1.20
C SER A 173 -4.25 -9.83 0.75
N VAL A 174 -5.45 -9.40 1.11
CA VAL A 174 -5.91 -8.02 0.89
C VAL A 174 -4.99 -6.99 1.54
N GLU A 175 -4.52 -7.27 2.76
CA GLU A 175 -3.52 -6.44 3.47
C GLU A 175 -2.19 -6.40 2.69
N ALA A 176 -1.73 -7.51 2.12
CA ALA A 176 -0.52 -7.52 1.30
C ALA A 176 -0.65 -6.58 0.09
N PHE A 177 -1.74 -6.68 -0.67
CA PHE A 177 -2.04 -5.75 -1.75
C PHE A 177 -2.01 -4.30 -1.25
N TYR A 178 -2.79 -3.99 -0.21
CA TYR A 178 -2.98 -2.61 0.22
C TYR A 178 -1.69 -1.97 0.76
N GLN A 179 -0.82 -2.74 1.42
CA GLN A 179 0.44 -2.25 1.97
C GLN A 179 1.57 -2.24 0.96
N HIS A 180 1.72 -3.29 0.14
CA HIS A 180 2.85 -3.41 -0.79
C HIS A 180 2.71 -2.49 -2.00
N ASN A 181 1.49 -2.19 -2.42
CA ASN A 181 1.24 -1.33 -3.57
C ASN A 181 1.29 0.15 -3.24
N LYS A 182 1.62 0.55 -2.00
CA LYS A 182 1.83 1.97 -1.68
C LYS A 182 2.99 2.54 -2.49
N ALA A 183 2.73 3.68 -3.10
CA ALA A 183 3.69 4.48 -3.83
C ALA A 183 3.82 5.85 -3.18
N LEU A 184 5.05 6.30 -3.03
CA LEU A 184 5.35 7.67 -2.65
C LEU A 184 5.60 8.45 -3.94
N VAL A 185 4.76 9.42 -4.24
CA VAL A 185 4.93 10.31 -5.40
C VAL A 185 5.53 11.61 -4.91
N VAL A 186 6.71 11.97 -5.41
CA VAL A 186 7.47 13.14 -4.96
C VAL A 186 7.78 14.07 -6.12
N ASN A 187 7.85 15.36 -5.85
CA ASN A 187 8.42 16.32 -6.80
C ASN A 187 9.90 15.97 -7.05
N SER A 188 10.33 15.90 -8.31
CA SER A 188 11.73 15.60 -8.63
C SER A 188 12.69 16.64 -8.05
N SER A 189 12.27 17.90 -7.91
CA SER A 189 13.12 18.97 -7.37
C SER A 189 13.41 18.83 -5.87
N SER A 190 12.57 18.12 -5.11
CA SER A 190 12.78 17.84 -3.69
C SER A 190 13.67 16.62 -3.44
N LEU A 191 14.01 15.87 -4.49
CA LEU A 191 14.88 14.70 -4.40
C LEU A 191 16.36 15.08 -4.45
N SER A 192 17.03 15.01 -3.31
CA SER A 192 18.49 15.04 -3.25
C SER A 192 19.08 13.63 -3.33
N LEU A 193 19.54 13.25 -4.52
CA LEU A 193 20.09 11.94 -4.83
C LEU A 193 21.45 12.06 -5.52
N THR A 194 22.44 11.27 -5.08
CA THR A 194 23.75 11.21 -5.74
C THR A 194 23.82 9.97 -6.62
N PRO A 195 23.98 10.09 -7.96
CA PRO A 195 24.21 8.92 -8.80
C PRO A 195 25.52 8.26 -8.39
N GLU A 196 25.53 6.93 -8.28
CA GLU A 196 26.77 6.19 -8.02
C GLU A 196 27.15 5.27 -9.17
N ILE A 197 26.16 4.67 -9.83
CA ILE A 197 26.40 3.58 -10.78
C ILE A 197 25.39 3.57 -11.91
N GLU A 198 25.91 3.30 -13.11
CA GLU A 198 25.14 2.84 -14.25
C GLU A 198 25.20 1.31 -14.37
N CYS A 199 24.03 0.67 -14.40
CA CYS A 199 23.88 -0.77 -14.57
C CYS A 199 23.97 -1.16 -16.05
N PRO A 200 24.34 -2.40 -16.41
CA PRO A 200 24.42 -2.84 -17.81
C PRO A 200 23.11 -2.69 -18.60
N ASN A 201 21.97 -2.77 -17.92
CA ASN A 201 20.65 -2.57 -18.53
C ASN A 201 20.26 -1.08 -18.68
N GLY A 202 21.14 -0.16 -18.30
CA GLY A 202 20.96 1.30 -18.32
C GLY A 202 20.15 1.86 -17.14
N ASP A 203 19.87 1.07 -16.11
CA ASP A 203 19.33 1.58 -14.85
C ASP A 203 20.42 2.37 -14.09
N ILE A 204 20.00 3.35 -13.29
CA ILE A 204 20.92 4.14 -12.47
C ILE A 204 20.67 3.87 -10.99
N ILE A 205 21.72 3.56 -10.24
CA ILE A 205 21.66 3.46 -8.78
C ILE A 205 22.09 4.81 -8.20
N PHE A 206 21.18 5.38 -7.43
CA PHE A 206 21.39 6.58 -6.65
C PHE A 206 21.59 6.23 -5.17
N ARG A 207 22.57 6.85 -4.54
CA ARG A 207 22.69 6.88 -3.07
C ARG A 207 21.87 8.04 -2.53
N TYR A 208 21.03 7.74 -1.55
CA TYR A 208 20.43 8.75 -0.68
C TYR A 208 21.25 8.89 0.61
N ASN A 209 21.51 7.78 1.30
CA ASN A 209 22.40 7.74 2.46
C ASN A 209 23.09 6.37 2.58
N LYS A 210 23.89 6.16 3.65
CA LYS A 210 24.61 4.89 3.86
C LYS A 210 23.69 3.66 3.97
N GLN A 211 22.42 3.84 4.34
CA GLN A 211 21.46 2.76 4.55
C GLN A 211 20.48 2.60 3.38
N MET A 212 20.30 3.63 2.55
CA MET A 212 19.23 3.71 1.56
C MET A 212 19.72 4.17 0.20
N TYR A 213 19.36 3.38 -0.81
CA TYR A 213 19.68 3.59 -2.22
C TYR A 213 18.39 3.47 -3.03
N TYR A 214 18.39 4.05 -4.21
CA TYR A 214 17.30 3.93 -5.17
C TYR A 214 17.83 3.47 -6.50
N ARG A 215 17.11 2.57 -7.15
CA ARG A 215 17.34 2.19 -8.54
C ARG A 215 16.29 2.83 -9.41
N LEU A 216 16.73 3.73 -10.28
CA LEU A 216 15.92 4.31 -11.35
C LEU A 216 15.86 3.32 -12.51
N LEU A 217 14.66 2.92 -12.91
CA LEU A 217 14.49 2.06 -14.08
C LEU A 217 14.64 2.89 -15.36
N LYS A 218 15.44 2.38 -16.31
CA LYS A 218 15.71 3.04 -17.58
C LYS A 218 14.41 3.48 -18.28
N GLY A 219 14.36 4.74 -18.71
CA GLY A 219 13.22 5.30 -19.45
C GLY A 219 11.94 5.46 -18.62
N SER A 220 12.05 5.46 -17.29
CA SER A 220 10.92 5.67 -16.38
C SER A 220 11.23 6.77 -15.36
N ASN A 221 10.20 7.22 -14.67
CA ASN A 221 10.27 8.05 -13.47
C ASN A 221 10.15 7.22 -12.17
N ILE A 222 10.41 5.90 -12.23
CA ILE A 222 10.22 4.98 -11.11
C ILE A 222 11.54 4.67 -10.42
N LEU A 223 11.59 4.99 -9.13
CA LEU A 223 12.64 4.63 -8.19
C LEU A 223 12.20 3.43 -7.34
N LYS A 224 12.98 2.36 -7.34
CA LYS A 224 12.80 1.24 -6.40
C LYS A 224 13.78 1.38 -5.25
N MET A 225 13.28 1.41 -4.01
CA MET A 225 14.15 1.46 -2.83
C MET A 225 14.93 0.15 -2.68
N ILE A 226 16.24 0.27 -2.45
CA ILE A 226 17.17 -0.83 -2.22
C ILE A 226 17.89 -0.60 -0.89
N LYS A 227 17.95 -1.64 -0.05
CA LYS A 227 18.74 -1.61 1.18
C LYS A 227 20.22 -1.45 0.86
N GLY A 228 20.91 -0.55 1.57
CA GLY A 228 22.30 -0.20 1.28
C GLY A 228 23.28 -1.38 1.31
N LYS A 229 23.05 -2.40 2.16
CA LYS A 229 23.85 -3.64 2.14
C LYS A 229 23.73 -4.37 0.80
N HIS A 230 22.52 -4.45 0.25
CA HIS A 230 22.29 -5.11 -1.04
C HIS A 230 22.85 -4.27 -2.18
N ALA A 231 22.60 -2.96 -2.18
CA ALA A 231 23.17 -2.04 -3.15
C ALA A 231 24.70 -2.18 -3.19
N ARG A 232 25.40 -1.98 -2.07
CA ARG A 232 26.87 -2.12 -1.99
C ARG A 232 27.39 -3.49 -2.43
N ARG A 233 26.63 -4.57 -2.19
CA ARG A 233 27.02 -5.89 -2.70
C ARG A 233 27.01 -5.90 -4.23
N LEU A 234 25.96 -5.38 -4.87
CA LEU A 234 25.87 -5.24 -6.33
C LEU A 234 27.03 -4.39 -6.86
N ILE A 235 27.31 -3.24 -6.22
CA ILE A 235 28.42 -2.33 -6.59
C ILE A 235 29.77 -3.07 -6.63
N ASN A 236 30.01 -3.93 -5.64
CA ASN A 236 31.33 -4.54 -5.43
C ASN A 236 31.49 -5.90 -6.12
N SER A 237 30.39 -6.58 -6.46
CA SER A 237 30.43 -7.96 -6.96
C SER A 237 30.61 -8.09 -8.47
N ASP A 238 30.29 -7.05 -9.24
CA ASP A 238 30.20 -7.18 -10.70
C ASP A 238 30.93 -6.03 -11.41
N LYS A 239 31.96 -6.41 -12.16
CA LYS A 239 32.83 -5.48 -12.90
C LYS A 239 32.15 -4.83 -14.11
N SER A 240 30.97 -5.30 -14.52
CA SER A 240 30.20 -4.71 -15.61
C SER A 240 29.49 -3.42 -15.22
N TYR A 241 29.41 -3.11 -13.92
CA TYR A 241 28.85 -1.86 -13.43
C TYR A 241 29.86 -0.72 -13.54
N LYS A 242 29.42 0.39 -14.12
CA LYS A 242 30.26 1.59 -14.28
C LYS A 242 29.97 2.56 -13.15
N ARG A 243 30.98 2.90 -12.34
CA ARG A 243 30.88 3.99 -11.38
C ARG A 243 30.82 5.33 -12.12
N ILE A 244 29.93 6.20 -11.66
CA ILE A 244 29.73 7.56 -12.17
C ILE A 244 30.49 8.54 -11.27
#